data_AF-A0A538LEJ8-F1
#
_entry.id   AF-A0A538LEJ8-F1
#
_cell.length_a   1.000
_cell.length_b   1.000
_cell.length_c   1.000
_cell.angle_alpha   90.00
_cell.angle_beta   90.00
_cell.angle_gamma   90.00
#
_symmetry.space_group_name_H-M   'P 1'
#
loop_
_entity.id
_entity.type
_entity.pdbx_description
1 polymer ?
#
loop_
_entity_poly.entity_id
_entity_poly.type
_entity_poly.pdbx_seq_one_letter_code
_entity_poly.pdbx_strand_id
1 'polypeptide(L)'
;MLDGVMHARFSGSSSTWVCTRPLQQSTYNLALGLRLFILTRHAHSTLNVEGRVNGDPAVPVPLTDEGRDEAARLAHQLRELRIDLCVHTRFARTTQTAHCILDGRDVPYLQEPLLDDVKIG
;
A
#
# COMPACT_ATOMS: atom_id res chain seq x y z
N MET A 1 11.65 -14.58 25.81
CA MET A 1 12.46 -13.91 24.77
C MET A 1 12.12 -14.58 23.46
N LEU A 2 11.26 -14.06 22.59
CA LEU A 2 11.11 -12.67 22.16
C LEU A 2 9.62 -12.32 21.98
N ASP A 3 9.09 -11.45 22.85
CA ASP A 3 7.78 -10.82 22.66
C ASP A 3 7.96 -9.61 21.73
N GLY A 4 7.98 -9.88 20.42
CA GLY A 4 8.10 -8.85 19.39
C GLY A 4 6.77 -8.15 19.11
N VAL A 5 6.22 -7.43 20.11
CA VAL A 5 5.09 -6.54 19.87
C VAL A 5 5.60 -5.31 19.10
N MET A 6 5.44 -5.33 17.77
CA MET A 6 5.70 -4.16 16.94
C MET A 6 4.57 -3.15 17.12
N HIS A 7 4.78 -2.15 17.98
CA HIS A 7 3.93 -0.97 18.07
C HIS A 7 4.19 -0.07 16.86
N ALA A 8 3.37 -0.17 15.83
CA ALA A 8 3.34 0.82 14.76
C ALA A 8 2.45 2.00 15.20
N ARG A 9 3.06 3.12 15.60
CA ARG A 9 2.34 4.39 15.74
C ARG A 9 2.26 5.03 14.36
N PHE A 10 1.06 5.12 13.80
CA PHE A 10 0.80 5.87 12.58
C PHE A 10 0.32 7.28 12.95
N SER A 11 0.90 8.28 12.27
CA SER A 11 0.56 9.70 12.34
C SER A 11 -0.93 9.93 12.07
N GLY A 12 -1.54 10.85 12.81
CA GLY A 12 -2.99 10.96 13.05
C GLY A 12 -3.87 11.46 11.89
N SER A 13 -3.62 11.03 10.65
CA SER A 13 -4.46 11.35 9.48
C SER A 13 -4.81 10.14 8.60
N SER A 14 -4.27 8.96 8.89
CA SER A 14 -4.54 7.75 8.11
C SER A 14 -5.60 6.89 8.79
N SER A 15 -6.65 6.55 8.04
CA SER A 15 -7.73 5.64 8.47
C SER A 15 -7.14 4.27 8.83
N THR A 16 -6.89 4.10 10.13
CA THR A 16 -6.20 2.98 10.76
C THR A 16 -6.78 1.62 10.39
N TRP A 17 -5.97 0.75 9.78
CA TRP A 17 -6.16 -0.71 9.83
C TRP A 17 -5.08 -1.31 10.72
N VAL A 18 -5.50 -1.93 11.83
CA VAL A 18 -4.64 -2.71 12.71
C VAL A 18 -5.01 -4.18 12.52
N CYS A 19 -4.10 -4.96 11.93
CA CYS A 19 -4.07 -6.40 12.11
C CYS A 19 -2.86 -6.73 12.98
N THR A 20 -3.07 -6.97 14.28
CA THR A 20 -2.02 -7.26 15.27
C THR A 20 -1.56 -8.72 15.29
N ARG A 21 -1.96 -9.54 14.31
CA ARG A 21 -1.51 -10.92 14.22
C ARG A 21 -0.59 -11.08 13.03
N PRO A 22 0.60 -11.70 13.20
CA PRO A 22 1.32 -12.26 12.07
C PRO A 22 0.33 -13.16 11.32
N LEU A 23 0.14 -12.90 10.03
CA LEU A 23 -0.60 -13.82 9.17
C LEU A 23 0.27 -15.08 9.05
N GLN A 24 0.09 -15.99 9.99
CA GLN A 24 0.74 -17.30 9.99
C GLN A 24 0.05 -18.11 8.90
N GLN A 25 0.55 -18.04 7.67
CA GLN A 25 0.13 -18.92 6.60
C GLN A 25 0.59 -20.33 6.97
N SER A 26 -0.36 -21.15 7.43
CA SER A 26 -0.06 -22.56 7.66
C SER A 26 0.05 -23.27 6.30
N THR A 27 1.13 -24.02 6.11
CA THR A 27 1.41 -24.84 4.93
C THR A 27 0.53 -26.08 4.82
N TYR A 28 -0.59 -26.18 5.55
CA TYR A 28 -1.55 -27.25 5.36
C TYR A 28 -2.15 -27.13 3.96
N ASN A 29 -1.94 -28.18 3.15
CA ASN A 29 -2.48 -28.37 1.80
C ASN A 29 -3.95 -27.93 1.69
N LEU A 30 -4.19 -26.66 1.37
CA LEU A 30 -5.48 -26.20 0.89
C LEU A 30 -5.53 -26.54 -0.59
N ALA A 31 -6.07 -27.71 -0.89
CA ALA A 31 -6.43 -28.18 -2.23
C ALA A 31 -7.51 -27.29 -2.92
N LEU A 32 -7.74 -26.08 -2.41
CA LEU A 32 -8.53 -25.03 -3.02
C LEU A 32 -7.57 -23.86 -3.25
N GLY A 33 -7.35 -23.49 -4.51
CA GLY A 33 -6.48 -22.38 -4.89
C GLY A 33 -6.96 -21.06 -4.31
N LEU A 34 -6.51 -20.74 -3.09
CA LEU A 34 -6.80 -19.48 -2.43
C LEU A 34 -6.01 -18.35 -3.11
N ARG A 35 -6.72 -17.26 -3.40
CA ARG A 35 -6.12 -16.01 -3.86
C ARG A 35 -6.17 -15.00 -2.73
N LEU A 36 -5.01 -14.49 -2.33
CA LEU A 36 -4.89 -13.41 -1.36
C LEU A 36 -4.86 -12.07 -2.11
N PHE A 37 -5.74 -11.15 -1.72
CA PHE A 37 -5.73 -9.78 -2.19
C PHE A 37 -5.31 -8.85 -1.05
N ILE A 38 -4.31 -8.01 -1.31
CA ILE A 38 -3.82 -7.01 -0.37
C ILE A 38 -4.24 -5.65 -0.93
N LEU A 39 -5.12 -4.96 -0.20
CA LEU A 39 -5.61 -3.64 -0.57
C LEU A 39 -4.93 -2.60 0.31
N THR A 40 -4.30 -1.62 -0.31
CA THR A 40 -3.70 -0.47 0.37
C THR A 40 -4.13 0.82 -0.30
N ARG A 41 -4.31 1.86 0.51
CA ARG A 41 -4.40 3.23 0.00
C ARG A 41 -2.99 3.70 -0.41
N HIS A 42 -2.90 4.73 -1.25
CA HIS A 42 -1.65 5.47 -1.42
C HIS A 42 -1.19 6.07 -0.07
N ALA A 43 0.12 6.18 0.09
CA ALA A 43 0.72 6.83 1.25
C ALA A 43 0.54 8.36 1.22
N HIS A 44 0.91 9.02 2.30
CA HIS A 44 0.70 10.46 2.48
C HIS A 44 1.31 11.33 1.35
N SER A 45 0.49 12.22 0.78
CA SER A 45 0.81 13.05 -0.38
C SER A 45 0.69 14.55 -0.08
N THR A 46 1.18 15.40 -0.99
CA THR A 46 1.11 16.86 -0.81
C THR A 46 -0.32 17.37 -0.65
N LEU A 47 -1.30 16.81 -1.35
CA LEU A 47 -2.70 17.19 -1.16
C LEU A 47 -3.29 16.73 0.18
N ASN A 48 -2.72 15.71 0.82
CA ASN A 48 -3.12 15.37 2.19
C ASN A 48 -2.71 16.46 3.17
N VAL A 49 -1.51 17.04 3.00
CA VAL A 49 -1.06 18.21 3.79
C VAL A 49 -2.02 19.39 3.59
N GLU A 50 -2.45 19.63 2.35
CA GLU A 50 -3.36 20.73 2.00
C GLU A 50 -4.83 20.47 2.39
N GLY A 51 -5.19 19.25 2.81
CA GLY A 51 -6.58 18.86 3.05
C GLY A 51 -7.46 18.89 1.79
N ARG A 52 -6.87 18.62 0.61
CA ARG A 52 -7.53 18.68 -0.70
C ARG A 52 -7.67 17.31 -1.33
N VAL A 53 -8.66 17.19 -2.23
CA VAL A 53 -8.91 15.98 -3.01
C VAL A 53 -8.55 16.21 -4.48
N ASN A 54 -8.18 15.14 -5.18
CA ASN A 54 -7.89 15.17 -6.62
C ASN A 54 -8.46 13.91 -7.30
N GLY A 55 -9.40 14.12 -8.21
CA GLY A 55 -10.00 13.09 -9.07
C GLY A 55 -9.43 13.06 -10.49
N ASP A 56 -8.42 13.88 -10.82
CA ASP A 56 -7.77 13.90 -12.13
C ASP A 56 -6.35 13.28 -12.05
N PRO A 57 -6.11 12.10 -12.66
CA PRO A 57 -4.80 11.47 -12.70
C PRO A 57 -3.71 12.30 -13.38
N ALA A 58 -4.08 13.25 -14.25
CA ALA A 58 -3.12 14.11 -14.94
C ALA A 58 -2.51 15.19 -14.01
N VAL A 59 -3.15 15.48 -12.88
CA VAL A 59 -2.62 16.43 -11.89
C VAL A 59 -1.54 15.74 -11.06
N PRO A 60 -0.26 16.18 -11.15
CA PRO A 60 0.82 15.52 -10.45
C PRO A 60 0.73 15.81 -8.94
N VAL A 61 0.44 14.76 -8.18
CA VAL A 61 0.37 14.80 -6.71
C VAL A 61 1.37 13.77 -6.17
N PRO A 62 2.59 14.18 -5.83
CA PRO A 62 3.62 13.27 -5.33
C PRO A 62 3.39 12.90 -3.86
N LEU A 63 4.03 11.82 -3.43
CA LEU A 63 4.20 11.50 -2.02
C LEU A 63 5.08 12.53 -1.31
N THR A 64 4.75 12.78 -0.05
CA THR A 64 5.64 13.47 0.90
C THR A 64 6.74 12.53 1.38
N ASP A 65 7.77 13.08 2.03
CA ASP A 65 8.82 12.26 2.67
C ASP A 65 8.22 11.33 3.75
N GLU A 66 7.28 11.84 4.55
CA GLU A 66 6.52 11.03 5.51
C GLU A 66 5.76 9.89 4.83
N GLY A 67 5.15 10.17 3.66
CA GLY A 67 4.48 9.14 2.85
C GLY A 67 5.44 8.08 2.30
N ARG A 68 6.67 8.45 1.96
CA ARG A 68 7.68 7.46 1.57
C ARG A 68 8.07 6.57 2.75
N ASP A 69 8.24 7.15 3.93
CA ASP A 69 8.51 6.40 5.16
C ASP A 69 7.34 5.47 5.55
N GLU A 70 6.09 5.91 5.36
CA GLU A 70 4.90 5.07 5.50
C GLU A 70 4.93 3.86 4.58
N ALA A 71 5.21 4.08 3.30
CA ALA A 71 5.28 3.01 2.31
C ALA A 71 6.43 2.03 2.62
N ALA A 72 7.58 2.52 3.09
CA ALA A 72 8.71 1.68 3.51
C ALA A 72 8.37 0.80 4.72
N ARG A 73 7.59 1.32 5.69
CA ARG A 73 7.11 0.50 6.83
C ARG A 73 6.18 -0.62 6.35
N LEU A 74 5.30 -0.34 5.39
CA LEU A 74 4.44 -1.37 4.81
C LEU A 74 5.26 -2.39 4.01
N ALA A 75 6.28 -1.96 3.26
CA ALA A 75 7.23 -2.86 2.59
C ALA A 75 7.82 -3.88 3.58
N HIS A 76 8.27 -3.41 4.74
CA HIS A 76 8.84 -4.26 5.78
C HIS A 76 7.84 -5.29 6.33
N GLN A 77 6.55 -4.94 6.43
CA GLN A 77 5.49 -5.84 6.88
C GLN A 77 5.14 -6.92 5.83
N LEU A 78 5.26 -6.58 4.54
CA LEU A 78 4.89 -7.44 3.42
C LEU A 78 6.06 -8.28 2.87
N ARG A 79 7.26 -8.16 3.45
CA ARG A 79 8.50 -8.77 2.91
C ARG A 79 8.44 -10.30 2.78
N GLU A 80 7.74 -10.98 3.69
CA GLU A 80 7.66 -12.45 3.70
C GLU A 80 6.53 -12.99 2.80
N LEU A 81 5.65 -12.12 2.32
CA LEU A 81 4.54 -12.51 1.46
C LEU A 81 5.00 -12.49 0.00
N ARG A 82 4.80 -13.60 -0.71
CA ARG A 82 4.95 -13.62 -2.16
C ARG A 82 3.84 -12.79 -2.81
N ILE A 83 4.22 -11.84 -3.64
CA ILE A 83 3.32 -10.99 -4.41
C ILE A 83 3.62 -11.24 -5.87
N ASP A 84 2.63 -11.74 -6.61
CA ASP A 84 2.79 -12.11 -8.02
C ASP A 84 2.37 -11.00 -8.99
N LEU A 85 1.62 -9.99 -8.52
CA LEU A 85 1.13 -8.87 -9.33
C LEU A 85 0.87 -7.66 -8.44
N CYS A 86 1.33 -6.49 -8.89
CA CYS A 86 0.92 -5.21 -8.35
C CYS A 86 -0.10 -4.56 -9.28
N VAL A 87 -1.30 -4.27 -8.78
CA VAL A 87 -2.29 -3.48 -9.52
C VAL A 87 -2.39 -2.10 -8.90
N HIS A 88 -2.28 -1.05 -9.70
CA HIS A 88 -2.34 0.33 -9.23
C HIS A 88 -3.19 1.20 -10.17
N THR A 89 -3.61 2.35 -9.65
CA THR A 89 -4.39 3.35 -10.39
C THR A 89 -3.48 4.18 -11.29
N ARG A 90 -4.05 5.08 -12.11
CA ARG A 90 -3.28 6.02 -12.94
C ARG A 90 -2.60 7.14 -12.15
N PHE A 91 -2.90 7.30 -10.86
CA PHE A 91 -2.39 8.41 -10.08
C PHE A 91 -0.91 8.22 -9.70
N ALA A 92 -0.13 9.30 -9.76
CA ALA A 92 1.29 9.26 -9.38
C ALA A 92 1.51 8.77 -7.93
N ARG A 93 0.67 9.21 -6.99
CA ARG A 93 0.76 8.81 -5.57
C ARG A 93 0.59 7.31 -5.33
N THR A 94 -0.30 6.63 -6.07
CA THR A 94 -0.47 5.16 -5.93
C THR A 94 0.72 4.43 -6.54
N THR A 95 1.16 4.86 -7.72
CA THR A 95 2.35 4.31 -8.40
C THR A 95 3.61 4.45 -7.52
N GLN A 96 3.86 5.63 -6.96
CA GLN A 96 5.00 5.88 -6.07
C GLN A 96 4.92 5.04 -4.78
N THR A 97 3.73 4.87 -4.21
CA THR A 97 3.52 4.02 -3.04
C THR A 97 3.88 2.57 -3.37
N ALA A 98 3.39 2.07 -4.50
CA ALA A 98 3.66 0.72 -4.96
C ALA A 98 5.14 0.47 -5.28
N HIS A 99 5.84 1.45 -5.86
CA HIS A 99 7.30 1.38 -6.03
C HIS A 99 8.04 1.30 -4.70
N CYS A 100 7.65 2.09 -3.70
CA CYS A 100 8.30 2.04 -2.38
C CYS A 100 8.05 0.69 -1.67
N ILE A 101 6.85 0.11 -1.81
CA ILE A 101 6.48 -1.16 -1.16
C ILE A 101 7.22 -2.35 -1.78
N LEU A 102 7.42 -2.33 -3.09
CA LEU A 102 7.96 -3.47 -3.84
C LEU A 102 9.38 -3.23 -4.35
N ASP A 103 10.07 -2.21 -3.83
CA ASP A 103 11.45 -1.92 -4.22
C ASP A 103 12.34 -3.16 -4.05
N GLY A 104 13.17 -3.43 -5.05
CA GLY A 104 14.02 -4.61 -5.11
C GLY A 104 13.29 -5.95 -5.32
N ARG A 105 11.98 -5.96 -5.60
CA ARG A 105 11.20 -7.18 -5.88
C ARG A 105 10.89 -7.28 -7.38
N ASP A 106 11.04 -8.48 -7.94
CA ASP A 106 10.63 -8.77 -9.31
C ASP A 106 9.11 -9.05 -9.34
N VAL A 107 8.32 -7.98 -9.40
CA VAL A 107 6.84 -8.04 -9.43
C VAL A 107 6.35 -7.20 -10.61
N PRO A 108 5.52 -7.77 -11.52
CA PRO A 108 4.94 -7.00 -12.61
C PRO A 108 3.92 -5.97 -12.08
N TYR A 109 3.87 -4.82 -12.75
CA TYR A 109 2.92 -3.75 -12.47
C TYR A 109 1.84 -3.70 -13.55
N LEU A 110 0.59 -3.63 -13.13
CA LEU A 110 -0.57 -3.43 -13.99
C LEU A 110 -1.30 -2.15 -13.57
N GLN A 111 -1.39 -1.20 -14.49
CA GLN A 111 -2.20 -0.01 -14.30
C GLN A 111 -3.66 -0.32 -14.65
N GLU A 112 -4.58 -0.14 -13.69
CA GLU A 112 -6.02 -0.37 -13.85
C GLU A 112 -6.82 0.94 -13.64
N PRO A 113 -7.26 1.60 -14.73
CA PRO A 113 -8.04 2.83 -14.67
C PRO A 113 -9.37 2.74 -13.89
N LEU A 114 -9.98 1.56 -13.80
CA LEU A 114 -11.24 1.38 -13.07
C LEU A 114 -11.08 1.48 -11.54
N LEU A 115 -9.85 1.47 -11.03
CA LEU A 115 -9.54 1.66 -9.62
C LEU A 115 -9.18 3.11 -9.26
N ASP A 116 -9.22 4.03 -10.22
CA ASP A 116 -8.96 5.44 -9.97
C ASP A 116 -9.88 6.03 -8.88
N ASP A 117 -9.37 7.04 -8.17
CA ASP A 117 -10.20 7.82 -7.25
C ASP A 117 -11.42 8.38 -7.98
N VAL A 118 -12.49 8.57 -7.22
CA VAL A 118 -13.75 9.12 -7.72
C VAL A 118 -13.50 10.42 -8.50
N LYS A 119 -14.12 10.53 -9.67
CA LYS A 119 -14.07 11.77 -10.45
C LYS A 119 -14.78 12.88 -9.67
N ILE A 120 -14.04 13.93 -9.32
CA ILE A 120 -14.56 15.13 -8.66
C ILE A 120 -14.46 16.28 -9.65
N GLY A 121 -15.59 16.72 -10.21
CA GLY A 121 -15.67 17.81 -11.21
C GLY A 121 -15.74 17.31 -12.65
#